data_AF-A0A2R4BP63-F1
#
_entry.id   AF-A0A2R4BP63-F1
#
_cell.length_a   1.000
_cell.length_b   1.000
_cell.length_c   1.000
_cell.angle_alpha   90.00
_cell.angle_beta   90.00
_cell.angle_gamma   90.00
#
_symmetry.space_group_name_H-M   'P 1'
#
loop_
_entity.id
_entity.type
_entity.pdbx_description
1 polymer ?
#
loop_
_entity_poly.entity_id
_entity_poly.type
_entity_poly.pdbx_seq_one_letter_code
_entity_poly.pdbx_strand_id
1 'polypeptide(L)'
;MALQCTTMQQEDALAAVIGERSFQDQKWGTITEHPHEVGSWLTIMRQLLNDAERAYMSQRGDIGALDELRKVVAVGVACMEQHGVPSRLRKEPAINLDGYREAGSALAG
;
A
#
# COMPACT_ATOMS: atom_id res chain seq x y z
N MET A 1 -16.80 26.20 -10.50
CA MET A 1 -17.81 25.69 -9.55
C MET A 1 -17.04 24.99 -8.44
N ALA A 2 -16.92 25.61 -7.27
CA ALA A 2 -16.18 25.01 -6.16
C ALA A 2 -17.00 23.84 -5.61
N LEU A 3 -16.47 22.62 -5.67
CA LEU A 3 -17.05 21.48 -4.97
C LEU A 3 -17.06 21.82 -3.49
N GLN A 4 -18.25 21.95 -2.90
CA GLN A 4 -18.39 21.92 -1.45
C GLN A 4 -17.94 20.53 -1.00
N CYS A 5 -16.72 20.45 -0.47
CA CYS A 5 -16.12 19.24 0.05
C CYS A 5 -16.86 18.85 1.33
N THR A 6 -17.90 18.05 1.20
CA THR A 6 -18.43 17.30 2.35
C THR A 6 -17.36 16.29 2.71
N THR A 7 -16.66 16.53 3.82
CA THR A 7 -15.60 15.63 4.30
C THR A 7 -16.18 14.25 4.56
N MET A 8 -15.68 13.25 3.84
CA MET A 8 -16.00 11.84 4.03
C MET A 8 -15.26 11.30 5.26
N GLN A 9 -15.88 10.38 6.01
CA GLN A 9 -15.19 9.71 7.12
C GLN A 9 -14.12 8.76 6.59
N GLN A 10 -13.09 8.51 7.39
CA GLN A 10 -12.00 7.60 7.00
C GLN A 10 -12.51 6.18 6.69
N GLU A 11 -13.51 5.71 7.43
CA GLU A 11 -14.13 4.39 7.24
C GLU A 11 -14.77 4.23 5.85
N ASP A 12 -15.49 5.25 5.38
CA ASP A 12 -16.12 5.24 4.06
C ASP A 12 -15.06 5.24 2.94
N ALA A 13 -13.98 6.00 3.13
CA ALA A 13 -12.86 6.03 2.19
C ALA A 13 -12.23 4.63 2.05
N LEU A 14 -12.00 3.96 3.18
CA LEU A 14 -11.44 2.62 3.21
C LEU A 14 -12.42 1.59 2.64
N ALA A 15 -13.72 1.70 2.91
CA ALA A 15 -14.74 0.83 2.32
C ALA A 15 -14.74 0.92 0.79
N ALA A 16 -14.61 2.13 0.22
CA ALA A 16 -14.49 2.31 -1.23
C ALA A 16 -13.24 1.66 -1.83
N VAL A 17 -12.10 1.72 -1.11
CA VAL A 17 -10.85 1.05 -1.50
C VAL A 17 -11.00 -0.48 -1.43
N ILE A 18 -11.64 -1.02 -0.39
CA ILE A 18 -11.90 -2.46 -0.25
C ILE A 18 -12.81 -2.97 -1.37
N GLY A 19 -13.83 -2.19 -1.74
CA GLY A 19 -14.69 -2.49 -2.88
C GLY A 19 -13.90 -2.55 -4.20
N GLU A 20 -13.00 -1.59 -4.44
CA GLU A 20 -12.11 -1.61 -5.61
C GLU A 20 -11.17 -2.81 -5.61
N ARG A 21 -10.59 -3.16 -4.45
CA ARG A 21 -9.71 -4.33 -4.31
C ARG A 21 -10.43 -5.61 -4.74
N SER A 22 -11.66 -5.78 -4.26
CA SER A 22 -12.53 -6.91 -4.63
C SER A 22 -12.85 -6.94 -6.14
N PHE A 23 -13.11 -5.77 -6.74
CA PHE A 23 -13.34 -5.66 -8.18
C PHE A 23 -12.09 -6.01 -9.00
N GLN A 24 -10.91 -5.56 -8.57
CA GLN A 24 -9.66 -5.86 -9.25
C GLN A 24 -9.29 -7.34 -9.16
N ASP A 25 -9.49 -7.99 -8.01
CA ASP A 25 -9.28 -9.43 -7.87
C ASP A 25 -10.21 -10.23 -8.80
N GLN A 26 -11.47 -9.82 -8.95
CA GLN A 26 -12.39 -10.46 -9.91
C GLN A 26 -11.95 -10.25 -11.37
N LYS A 27 -11.41 -9.08 -11.68
CA LYS A 27 -11.05 -8.70 -13.05
C LYS A 27 -9.71 -9.29 -13.50
N TRP A 28 -8.74 -9.34 -12.60
CA TRP A 28 -7.34 -9.64 -12.91
C TRP A 28 -6.82 -10.89 -12.20
N GLY A 29 -7.60 -11.49 -11.30
CA GLY A 29 -7.21 -12.58 -10.41
C GLY A 29 -6.58 -12.08 -9.11
N THR A 30 -6.56 -12.97 -8.11
CA THR A 30 -6.06 -12.69 -6.75
C THR A 30 -4.53 -12.65 -6.68
N ILE A 31 -4.00 -12.10 -5.59
CA ILE A 31 -2.55 -12.10 -5.29
C ILE A 31 -1.93 -13.49 -5.18
N THR A 32 -2.74 -14.53 -4.95
CA THR A 32 -2.29 -15.93 -4.93
C THR A 32 -2.30 -16.56 -6.32
N GLU A 33 -3.23 -16.17 -7.19
CA GLU A 33 -3.31 -16.67 -8.57
C GLU A 33 -2.28 -15.99 -9.47
N HIS A 34 -2.08 -14.68 -9.28
CA HIS A 34 -1.17 -13.86 -10.07
C HIS A 34 -0.29 -12.98 -9.16
N PRO A 35 0.68 -13.59 -8.46
CA PRO A 35 1.57 -12.84 -7.58
C PRO A 35 2.49 -11.93 -8.39
N HIS A 36 2.80 -10.76 -7.84
CA HIS A 36 3.78 -9.83 -8.40
C HIS A 36 4.89 -9.50 -7.41
N GLU A 37 6.08 -9.22 -7.92
CA GLU A 37 7.14 -8.61 -7.11
C GLU A 37 6.77 -7.17 -6.72
N VAL A 38 7.34 -6.67 -5.61
CA VAL A 38 7.11 -5.29 -5.15
C VAL A 38 7.39 -4.26 -6.25
N GLY A 39 8.44 -4.45 -7.05
CA GLY A 39 8.78 -3.54 -8.17
C GLY A 39 7.70 -3.49 -9.26
N SER A 40 7.05 -4.63 -9.54
CA SER A 40 5.93 -4.72 -10.48
C SER A 40 4.71 -3.99 -9.94
N TRP A 41 4.38 -4.15 -8.66
CA TRP A 41 3.30 -3.39 -8.00
C TRP A 41 3.54 -1.88 -8.06
N LEU A 42 4.77 -1.41 -7.81
CA LEU A 42 5.15 0.00 -7.93
C LEU A 42 4.96 0.51 -9.37
N THR A 43 5.26 -0.32 -10.36
CA THR A 43 5.06 0.03 -11.77
C THR A 43 3.57 0.17 -12.11
N ILE A 44 2.73 -0.74 -11.60
CA ILE A 44 1.27 -0.68 -11.76
C ILE A 44 0.70 0.58 -11.07
N MET A 45 1.11 0.85 -9.83
CA MET A 45 0.72 2.06 -9.09
C MET A 45 1.08 3.33 -9.87
N ARG A 46 2.28 3.40 -10.45
CA ARG A 46 2.72 4.55 -11.26
C ARG A 46 1.85 4.74 -12.50
N GLN A 47 1.49 3.66 -13.20
CA GLN A 47 0.59 3.75 -14.35
C GLN A 47 -0.79 4.30 -13.94
N LEU A 48 -1.38 3.77 -12.88
CA LEU A 48 -2.69 4.22 -12.37
C LEU A 48 -2.62 5.67 -11.86
N LEU A 49 -1.52 6.08 -11.25
CA LEU A 49 -1.32 7.47 -10.84
C LEU A 49 -1.26 8.41 -12.05
N ASN A 50 -0.56 8.02 -13.12
CA ASN A 50 -0.57 8.78 -14.38
C ASN A 50 -1.99 8.87 -14.97
N ASP A 51 -2.81 7.83 -14.81
CA ASP A 51 -4.21 7.84 -15.26
C ASP A 51 -5.08 8.77 -14.40
N ALA A 52 -4.83 8.84 -13.08
CA ALA A 52 -5.46 9.82 -12.20
C ALA A 52 -5.12 11.26 -12.58
N GLU A 53 -3.85 11.55 -12.87
CA GLU A 53 -3.40 12.86 -13.34
C GLU A 53 -4.05 13.22 -14.70
N ARG A 54 -4.12 12.26 -15.62
CA ARG A 54 -4.85 12.45 -16.90
C ARG A 54 -6.34 12.72 -16.69
N ALA A 55 -6.98 11.99 -15.76
CA ALA A 55 -8.39 12.17 -15.45
C ALA A 55 -8.66 13.55 -14.83
N TYR A 56 -7.75 14.03 -13.97
CA TYR A 56 -7.80 15.38 -13.41
C TYR A 56 -7.76 16.46 -14.51
N MET A 57 -6.87 16.31 -15.51
CA MET A 57 -6.74 17.24 -16.63
C MET A 57 -7.92 17.19 -17.62
N SER A 58 -8.85 16.25 -17.46
CA SER A 58 -10.04 16.11 -18.30
C SER A 58 -11.23 16.89 -17.75
N GLN A 59 -12.37 16.83 -18.43
CA GLN A 59 -13.63 17.41 -17.95
C GLN A 59 -14.14 16.76 -16.64
N ARG A 60 -13.61 15.58 -16.26
CA ARG A 60 -13.97 14.89 -15.01
C ARG A 60 -13.37 15.57 -13.77
N GLY A 61 -12.26 16.32 -13.92
CA GLY A 61 -11.60 17.03 -12.83
C GLY A 61 -11.30 16.14 -11.62
N ASP A 62 -11.52 16.68 -10.42
CA ASP A 62 -11.26 16.01 -9.14
C ASP A 62 -11.98 14.67 -8.99
N ILE A 63 -13.22 14.54 -9.47
CA ILE A 63 -13.98 13.30 -9.37
C ILE A 63 -13.33 12.20 -10.22
N GLY A 64 -12.84 12.55 -11.41
CA GLY A 64 -12.08 11.61 -12.23
C GLY A 64 -10.76 11.19 -11.57
N ALA A 65 -10.05 12.16 -11.00
CA ALA A 65 -8.79 11.91 -10.30
C ALA A 65 -8.99 10.98 -9.08
N LEU A 66 -10.01 11.24 -8.26
CA LEU A 66 -10.33 10.44 -7.08
C LEU A 66 -10.77 9.01 -7.42
N ASP A 67 -11.53 8.84 -8.51
CA ASP A 67 -11.93 7.51 -9.00
C ASP A 67 -10.73 6.66 -9.40
N GLU A 68 -9.74 7.24 -10.10
CA GLU A 68 -8.50 6.54 -10.44
C GLU A 68 -7.57 6.37 -9.24
N LEU A 69 -7.47 7.36 -8.35
CA LEU A 69 -6.65 7.29 -7.14
C LEU A 69 -7.11 6.14 -6.22
N ARG A 70 -8.41 5.91 -6.11
CA ARG A 70 -8.97 4.76 -5.39
C ARG A 70 -8.38 3.43 -5.89
N LYS A 71 -8.14 3.30 -7.21
CA LYS A 71 -7.50 2.12 -7.83
C LYS A 71 -6.03 2.02 -7.46
N VAL A 72 -5.30 3.14 -7.44
CA VAL A 72 -3.90 3.22 -6.97
C VAL A 72 -3.78 2.69 -5.55
N VAL A 73 -4.66 3.15 -4.64
CA VAL A 73 -4.64 2.72 -3.24
C VAL A 73 -4.99 1.23 -3.12
N ALA A 74 -5.97 0.74 -3.90
CA ALA A 74 -6.33 -0.67 -3.89
C ALA A 74 -5.18 -1.60 -4.30
N VAL A 75 -4.41 -1.26 -5.33
CA VAL A 75 -3.20 -2.04 -5.69
C VAL A 75 -2.07 -1.88 -4.66
N GLY A 76 -2.00 -0.72 -3.99
CA GLY A 76 -1.09 -0.51 -2.87
C GLY A 76 -1.39 -1.46 -1.70
N VAL A 77 -2.68 -1.61 -1.36
CA VAL A 77 -3.15 -2.60 -0.38
C VAL A 77 -2.81 -4.01 -0.83
N ALA A 78 -3.06 -4.37 -2.08
CA ALA A 78 -2.69 -5.68 -2.64
C ALA A 78 -1.20 -6.02 -2.44
N CYS A 79 -0.33 -5.05 -2.73
CA CYS A 79 1.11 -5.19 -2.52
C CYS A 79 1.44 -5.45 -1.04
N MET A 80 0.83 -4.70 -0.12
CA MET A 80 1.06 -4.85 1.32
C MET A 80 0.47 -6.14 1.89
N GLU A 81 -0.65 -6.63 1.35
CA GLU A 81 -1.23 -7.93 1.70
C GLU A 81 -0.30 -9.06 1.27
N GLN A 82 0.25 -9.00 0.05
CA GLN A 82 1.11 -10.04 -0.50
C GLN A 82 2.48 -10.11 0.19
N HIS A 83 3.08 -8.96 0.51
CA HIS A 83 4.48 -8.87 0.99
C HIS A 83 4.60 -8.50 2.47
N GLY A 84 3.48 -8.19 3.13
CA GLY A 84 3.46 -7.57 4.45
C GLY A 84 3.77 -6.07 4.41
N VAL A 85 3.45 -5.39 5.52
CA VAL A 85 3.75 -3.96 5.71
C VAL A 85 4.64 -3.77 6.94
N PRO A 86 5.81 -3.13 6.82
CA PRO A 86 6.65 -2.84 7.98
C PRO A 86 5.94 -1.88 8.94
N SER A 87 5.82 -2.24 10.22
CA SER A 87 5.27 -1.32 11.21
C SER A 87 6.21 -0.12 11.44
N ARG A 88 5.65 1.07 11.61
CA ARG A 88 6.42 2.30 11.87
C ARG A 88 7.28 2.22 13.13
N LEU A 89 6.82 1.49 14.15
CA LEU A 89 7.56 1.20 15.37
C LEU A 89 8.45 -0.03 15.14
N ARG A 90 9.55 0.15 14.41
CA ARG A 90 10.57 -0.88 14.30
C ARG A 90 11.17 -1.09 15.70
N LYS A 91 10.74 -2.11 16.45
CA LYS A 91 11.59 -2.67 17.50
C LYS A 91 12.69 -3.41 16.76
N GLU A 92 13.86 -2.78 16.63
CA GLU A 92 15.07 -3.57 16.39
C GLU A 92 15.09 -4.67 17.46
N PRO A 93 15.40 -5.94 17.10
CA PRO A 93 15.58 -6.94 18.14
C PRO A 93 16.68 -6.41 19.06
N ALA A 94 16.37 -6.27 20.35
CA ALA A 94 17.35 -5.88 21.35
C ALA A 94 18.57 -6.79 21.14
N ILE A 95 19.73 -6.20 20.84
CA ILE A 95 20.98 -6.95 20.74
C ILE A 95 21.12 -7.66 22.08
N ASN A 96 21.03 -9.00 22.06
CA ASN A 96 21.21 -9.79 23.28
C ASN A 96 22.69 -9.72 23.66
N LEU A 97 23.02 -8.77 24.54
CA LEU A 97 24.37 -8.58 25.08
C LEU A 97 24.79 -9.71 26.03
N ASP A 98 23.86 -10.57 26.49
CA ASP A 98 24.18 -11.68 27.39
C ASP A 98 25.07 -12.72 26.69
N GLY A 99 24.86 -12.95 25.39
CA GLY A 99 25.73 -13.82 24.58
C GLY A 99 27.17 -13.29 24.41
N TYR A 100 27.37 -11.97 24.48
CA TYR A 100 28.70 -11.36 24.42
C TYR A 100 29.45 -11.42 25.76
N ARG A 101 28.74 -11.52 26.89
CA ARG A 101 29.36 -11.64 28.23
C ARG A 101 29.96 -13.03 28.45
N GLU A 102 29.31 -14.09 27.95
CA GLU A 102 29.85 -15.46 28.05
C GLU A 102 31.08 -15.66 27.16
N ALA A 103 31.06 -15.12 25.94
CA ALA A 103 32.20 -15.19 25.02
C ALA A 103 33.45 -14.46 25.55
N GLY A 104 33.28 -13.34 26.25
CA GLY A 104 34.39 -12.61 26.89
C GLY A 104 34.98 -13.32 28.11
N SER A 105 34.16 -14.05 28.88
CA SER A 105 34.61 -14.80 30.04
C SER A 105 35.40 -16.07 29.67
N ALA A 106 35.06 -16.70 28.54
CA ALA A 106 35.76 -17.90 28.06
C ALA A 106 37.18 -17.62 27.52
N LEU A 107 37.49 -16.37 27.17
CA LEU A 107 38.79 -15.93 26.68
C LEU A 107 39.70 -15.35 27.78
N ALA A 108 39.17 -15.19 29.00
CA ALA A 108 39.88 -14.65 30.15
C ALA A 108 40.36 -15.73 31.14
N GLY A 109 40.24 -17.02 30.77
CA GLY A 109 40.70 -18.18 31.53
C GLY A 109 41.97 -18.80 30.98
#